data_AF-A0A378NG55-F1
#
_entry.id   AF-A0A378NG55-F1
#
_cell.length_a   1.000
_cell.length_b   1.000
_cell.length_c   1.000
_cell.angle_alpha   90.00
_cell.angle_beta   90.00
_cell.angle_gamma   90.00
#
_symmetry.space_group_name_H-M   'P 1'
#
loop_
_entity.id
_entity.type
_entity.pdbx_description
1 polymer ?
#
loop_
_entity_poly.entity_id
_entity_poly.type
_entity_poly.pdbx_seq_one_letter_code
_entity_poly.pdbx_strand_id
1 'polypeptide(L)'
;MSIKFVDLLQQSWNFMRNQQAFSLFAIVTIVVVQLVFILVSPNSPELMVESQPQQLQIDASKMVSILLPTILLGVVNLLINVLMIFNIQSINDGNYRQFFQNAGNALKHFLPVLLLQFVMVLPLSLGASFAMASPETVIIALPVLVVGFYFFIKLSLVIYAYLLEKPQKSLSESIKFTLQLSRGKMLPLILFCVISYLLPGMLSRLFTVFGNDFIGIFITIVLSAVINVFMAIFSFRFYQVYRQMPAVR
;
A
#
# COMPACT_ATOMS: atom_id res chain seq x y z
N MET A 1 12.74 22.39 7.41
CA MET A 1 12.86 22.35 5.94
C MET A 1 11.56 21.79 5.38
N SER A 2 10.97 22.39 4.36
CA SER A 2 9.78 21.85 3.67
C SER A 2 10.18 20.66 2.79
N ILE A 3 9.33 19.64 2.70
CA ILE A 3 9.54 18.52 1.78
C ILE A 3 9.30 19.02 0.35
N LYS A 4 10.33 18.93 -0.50
CA LYS A 4 10.17 19.17 -1.93
C LYS A 4 9.64 17.89 -2.60
N PHE A 5 8.33 17.73 -2.63
CA PHE A 5 7.67 16.54 -3.18
C PHE A 5 8.01 16.30 -4.66
N VAL A 6 8.14 17.37 -5.45
CA VAL A 6 8.53 17.28 -6.87
C VAL A 6 9.90 16.63 -7.01
N ASP A 7 10.89 17.10 -6.23
CA ASP A 7 12.23 16.52 -6.24
C ASP A 7 12.21 15.04 -5.82
N LEU A 8 11.40 14.68 -4.81
CA LEU A 8 11.25 13.29 -4.37
C LEU A 8 10.62 12.39 -5.44
N LEU A 9 9.61 12.88 -6.15
CA LEU A 9 8.98 12.15 -7.25
C LEU A 9 9.97 11.97 -8.40
N GLN A 10 10.71 13.02 -8.78
CA GLN A 10 11.73 12.96 -9.82
C GLN A 10 12.87 12.01 -9.44
N GLN A 11 13.34 12.04 -8.18
CA GLN A 11 14.36 11.12 -7.69
C GLN A 11 13.88 9.67 -7.68
N SER A 12 12.62 9.43 -7.32
CA SER A 12 12.01 8.09 -7.37
C SER A 12 11.94 7.56 -8.80
N TRP A 13 11.58 8.43 -9.76
CA TRP A 13 11.59 8.09 -11.18
C TRP A 13 13.00 7.77 -11.69
N ASN A 14 13.96 8.63 -11.37
CA ASN A 14 15.37 8.43 -11.72
C ASN A 14 15.92 7.13 -11.12
N PHE A 15 15.53 6.79 -9.89
CA PHE A 15 15.91 5.52 -9.28
C PHE A 15 15.37 4.33 -10.06
N MET A 16 14.07 4.35 -10.38
CA MET A 16 13.44 3.28 -11.17
C MET A 16 14.11 3.11 -12.54
N ARG A 17 14.46 4.22 -13.20
CA ARG A 17 15.17 4.21 -14.48
C ARG A 17 16.62 3.73 -14.37
N ASN A 18 17.32 4.06 -13.28
CA ASN A 18 18.72 3.69 -13.11
C ASN A 18 18.88 2.25 -12.60
N GLN A 19 17.89 1.73 -11.86
CA GLN A 19 17.89 0.38 -11.29
C GLN A 19 16.96 -0.55 -12.08
N GLN A 20 17.15 -0.60 -13.40
CA GLN A 20 16.24 -1.28 -14.33
C GLN A 20 16.04 -2.75 -13.99
N ALA A 21 17.09 -3.47 -13.61
CA ALA A 21 16.99 -4.87 -13.24
C ALA A 21 16.02 -5.06 -12.06
N PHE A 22 16.22 -4.30 -10.97
CA PHE A 22 15.30 -4.32 -9.83
C PHE A 22 13.86 -3.98 -10.25
N SER A 23 13.68 -2.89 -10.99
CA SER A 23 12.35 -2.40 -11.37
C SER A 23 11.61 -3.37 -12.28
N LEU A 24 12.28 -3.94 -13.28
CA LEU A 24 11.68 -4.94 -14.17
C LEU A 24 11.29 -6.21 -13.41
N PHE A 25 12.17 -6.75 -12.56
CA PHE A 25 11.82 -7.91 -11.74
C PHE A 25 10.65 -7.63 -10.79
N ALA A 26 10.60 -6.44 -10.18
CA ALA A 26 9.49 -6.04 -9.33
C ALA A 26 8.16 -5.98 -10.11
N ILE A 27 8.16 -5.32 -11.28
CA ILE A 27 6.98 -5.21 -12.15
C ILE A 27 6.52 -6.60 -12.59
N VAL A 28 7.42 -7.42 -13.13
CA VAL A 28 7.11 -8.78 -13.60
C VAL A 28 6.56 -9.63 -12.45
N THR A 29 7.13 -9.55 -11.25
CA THR A 29 6.63 -10.30 -10.09
C THR A 29 5.19 -9.92 -9.76
N ILE A 30 4.87 -8.61 -9.74
CA ILE A 30 3.50 -8.15 -9.46
C ILE A 30 2.54 -8.57 -10.59
N VAL A 31 2.94 -8.42 -11.85
CA VAL A 31 2.13 -8.82 -13.01
C VAL A 31 1.82 -10.32 -12.97
N VAL A 32 2.83 -11.16 -12.73
CA VAL A 32 2.65 -12.63 -12.65
C VAL A 32 1.69 -12.98 -11.51
N VAL A 33 1.84 -12.37 -10.34
CA VAL A 33 0.97 -12.62 -9.20
C VAL A 33 -0.48 -12.21 -9.49
N GLN A 34 -0.70 -11.08 -10.15
CA GLN A 34 -2.04 -10.64 -10.55
C GLN A 34 -2.66 -11.55 -11.61
N LEU A 35 -1.89 -12.00 -12.61
CA LEU A 35 -2.37 -12.93 -13.61
C LEU A 35 -2.73 -14.30 -13.02
N VAL A 36 -1.87 -14.84 -12.13
CA VAL A 36 -2.15 -16.08 -11.40
C VAL A 36 -3.43 -15.92 -10.58
N PHE A 37 -3.61 -14.77 -9.92
CA PHE A 37 -4.82 -14.50 -9.15
C PHE A 37 -6.09 -14.53 -10.01
N ILE A 38 -6.07 -13.88 -11.17
CA ILE A 38 -7.20 -13.88 -12.12
C ILE A 38 -7.53 -15.30 -12.59
N LEU A 39 -6.51 -16.10 -12.90
CA LEU A 39 -6.69 -17.48 -13.35
C LEU A 39 -7.29 -18.38 -12.27
N VAL A 40 -6.91 -18.17 -11.01
CA VAL A 40 -7.41 -18.96 -9.86
C VAL A 40 -8.76 -18.45 -9.34
N SER A 41 -9.09 -17.17 -9.58
CA SER A 41 -10.33 -16.53 -9.12
C SER A 41 -11.05 -15.78 -10.26
N PRO A 42 -11.67 -16.52 -11.20
CA PRO A 42 -12.33 -15.92 -12.38
C PRO A 42 -13.58 -15.08 -12.03
N ASN A 43 -14.18 -15.27 -10.85
CA ASN A 43 -15.35 -14.52 -10.37
C ASN A 43 -14.97 -13.37 -9.42
N SER A 44 -13.74 -12.87 -9.48
CA SER A 44 -13.29 -11.80 -8.60
C SER A 44 -13.97 -10.46 -8.94
N PRO A 45 -14.34 -9.65 -7.93
CA PRO A 45 -15.11 -8.42 -8.14
C PRO A 45 -14.34 -7.34 -8.92
N GLU A 46 -13.02 -7.46 -9.07
CA GLU A 46 -12.22 -6.57 -9.93
C GLU A 46 -12.58 -6.70 -11.42
N LEU A 47 -13.13 -7.86 -11.84
CA LEU A 47 -13.62 -8.09 -13.20
C LEU A 47 -15.10 -7.72 -13.38
N MET A 48 -15.83 -7.50 -12.28
CA MET A 48 -17.25 -7.16 -12.28
C MET A 48 -17.47 -5.65 -12.10
N VAL A 49 -16.89 -4.83 -12.97
CA VAL A 49 -17.14 -3.37 -13.02
C VAL A 49 -18.47 -3.05 -13.76
N GLU A 50 -19.28 -4.06 -14.07
CA GLU A 50 -20.54 -3.88 -14.79
C GLU A 50 -21.74 -3.68 -13.84
N SER A 51 -22.08 -2.39 -13.66
CA SER A 51 -23.44 -1.83 -13.53
C SER A 51 -24.47 -2.58 -12.68
N GLN A 52 -24.60 -2.17 -11.41
CA GLN A 52 -25.84 -1.75 -10.72
C GLN A 52 -25.60 -1.77 -9.19
N PRO A 53 -26.17 -0.82 -8.42
CA PRO A 53 -26.27 -0.97 -6.98
C PRO A 53 -27.40 -1.96 -6.67
N GLN A 54 -27.25 -3.22 -7.10
CA GLN A 54 -28.10 -4.26 -6.57
C GLN A 54 -27.70 -4.41 -5.10
N GLN A 55 -28.65 -4.17 -4.21
CA GLN A 55 -28.52 -4.47 -2.79
C GLN A 55 -28.15 -5.95 -2.69
N LEU A 56 -26.86 -6.22 -2.63
CA LEU A 56 -26.32 -7.54 -2.43
C LEU A 56 -26.75 -7.96 -1.03
N GLN A 57 -27.84 -8.70 -0.93
CA GLN A 57 -28.04 -9.60 0.21
C GLN A 57 -26.96 -10.66 0.11
N ILE A 58 -25.77 -10.33 0.62
CA ILE A 58 -24.63 -11.23 0.63
C ILE A 58 -24.90 -12.26 1.72
N ASP A 59 -25.28 -13.45 1.28
CA ASP A 59 -25.31 -14.63 2.13
C ASP A 59 -23.88 -14.90 2.65
N ALA A 60 -23.73 -15.27 3.93
CA ALA A 60 -22.41 -15.34 4.58
C ALA A 60 -21.41 -16.27 3.84
N SER A 61 -21.93 -17.32 3.20
CA SER A 61 -21.17 -18.24 2.35
C SER A 61 -20.62 -17.57 1.08
N LYS A 62 -21.43 -16.75 0.40
CA LYS A 62 -21.02 -15.99 -0.80
C LYS A 62 -20.01 -14.88 -0.44
N MET A 63 -20.13 -14.31 0.75
CA MET A 63 -19.20 -13.29 1.24
C MET A 63 -17.77 -13.84 1.37
N VAL A 64 -17.64 -15.04 1.95
CA VAL A 64 -16.33 -15.71 2.11
C VAL A 64 -15.72 -16.03 0.75
N SER A 65 -16.50 -16.54 -0.21
CA SER A 65 -16.03 -16.88 -1.56
C SER A 65 -15.49 -15.68 -2.34
N ILE A 66 -16.03 -14.48 -2.09
CA ILE A 66 -15.62 -13.24 -2.76
C ILE A 66 -14.46 -12.55 -2.02
N LEU A 67 -14.50 -12.52 -0.68
CA LEU A 67 -13.52 -11.79 0.13
C LEU A 67 -12.21 -12.55 0.32
N LEU A 68 -12.25 -13.89 0.48
CA LEU A 68 -11.05 -14.68 0.78
C LEU A 68 -9.98 -14.54 -0.32
N PRO A 69 -10.29 -14.64 -1.63
CA PRO A 69 -9.29 -14.40 -2.67
C PRO A 69 -8.68 -13.00 -2.58
N THR A 70 -9.50 -11.98 -2.41
CA THR A 70 -9.05 -10.58 -2.30
C THR A 70 -8.12 -10.37 -1.11
N ILE A 71 -8.44 -10.96 0.04
CA ILE A 71 -7.59 -10.92 1.23
C ILE A 71 -6.25 -11.61 0.97
N LEU A 72 -6.27 -12.80 0.36
CA LEU A 72 -5.05 -13.54 0.01
C LEU A 72 -4.15 -12.74 -0.95
N LEU A 73 -4.73 -12.10 -1.97
CA LEU A 73 -4.00 -11.23 -2.87
C LEU A 73 -3.36 -10.05 -2.11
N GLY A 74 -4.11 -9.42 -1.20
CA GLY A 74 -3.59 -8.36 -0.32
C GLY A 74 -2.42 -8.82 0.55
N VAL A 75 -2.50 -10.02 1.12
CA VAL A 75 -1.45 -10.65 1.93
C VAL A 75 -0.19 -10.91 1.10
N VAL A 76 -0.32 -11.45 -0.11
CA VAL A 76 0.81 -11.68 -1.03
C VAL A 76 1.43 -10.35 -1.46
N ASN A 77 0.62 -9.36 -1.82
CA ASN A 77 1.10 -8.03 -2.19
C ASN A 77 1.84 -7.33 -1.04
N LEU A 78 1.41 -7.53 0.22
CA LEU A 78 2.13 -7.02 1.38
C LEU A 78 3.52 -7.65 1.49
N LEU A 79 3.64 -8.97 1.27
CA LEU A 79 4.93 -9.65 1.30
C LEU A 79 5.87 -9.14 0.20
N ILE A 80 5.35 -8.93 -1.03
CA ILE A 80 6.11 -8.34 -2.14
C ILE A 80 6.57 -6.93 -1.78
N ASN A 81 5.71 -6.13 -1.14
CA ASN A 81 6.06 -4.78 -0.71
C ASN A 81 7.21 -4.80 0.31
N VAL A 82 7.15 -5.68 1.32
CA VAL A 82 8.25 -5.85 2.29
C VAL A 82 9.54 -6.27 1.60
N LEU A 83 9.47 -7.19 0.64
CA LEU A 83 10.63 -7.59 -0.16
C LEU A 83 11.22 -6.41 -0.96
N MET A 84 10.36 -5.59 -1.59
CA MET A 84 10.78 -4.38 -2.29
C MET A 84 11.48 -3.39 -1.35
N ILE A 85 10.95 -3.17 -0.13
CA ILE A 85 11.57 -2.27 0.86
C ILE A 85 13.00 -2.73 1.19
N PHE A 86 13.21 -4.01 1.49
CA PHE A 86 14.55 -4.53 1.78
C PHE A 86 15.49 -4.49 0.57
N ASN A 87 14.97 -4.71 -0.63
CA ASN A 87 15.76 -4.58 -1.86
C ASN A 87 16.17 -3.13 -2.10
N ILE A 88 15.26 -2.16 -1.96
CA ILE A 88 15.58 -0.74 -2.08
C ILE A 88 16.64 -0.34 -1.05
N GLN A 89 16.52 -0.82 0.20
CA GLN A 89 17.54 -0.63 1.23
C GLN A 89 18.89 -1.22 0.79
N SER A 90 18.91 -2.46 0.31
CA SER A 90 20.13 -3.13 -0.15
C SER A 90 20.78 -2.41 -1.34
N ILE A 91 19.98 -1.82 -2.24
CA ILE A 91 20.47 -1.02 -3.36
C ILE A 91 21.14 0.25 -2.84
N ASN A 92 20.50 0.94 -1.89
CA ASN A 92 21.07 2.15 -1.30
C ASN A 92 22.35 1.87 -0.49
N ASP A 93 22.45 0.68 0.11
CA ASP A 93 23.63 0.21 0.85
C ASP A 93 24.72 -0.38 -0.08
N GLY A 94 24.49 -0.46 -1.40
CA GLY A 94 25.44 -1.01 -2.37
C GLY A 94 25.57 -2.55 -2.36
N ASN A 95 24.68 -3.26 -1.67
CA ASN A 95 24.73 -4.71 -1.45
C ASN A 95 23.68 -5.49 -2.27
N TYR A 96 23.03 -4.85 -3.25
CA TYR A 96 22.04 -5.51 -4.09
C TYR A 96 22.69 -6.35 -5.19
N ARG A 97 22.29 -7.63 -5.27
CA ARG A 97 22.75 -8.58 -6.29
C ARG A 97 21.59 -9.22 -7.06
N GLN A 98 20.52 -9.61 -6.37
CA GLN A 98 19.36 -10.29 -6.97
C GLN A 98 18.05 -9.91 -6.26
N PHE A 99 16.94 -9.98 -6.99
CA PHE A 99 15.62 -9.55 -6.48
C PHE A 99 15.14 -10.37 -5.28
N PHE A 100 15.37 -11.68 -5.26
CA PHE A 100 14.92 -12.55 -4.16
C PHE A 100 15.95 -12.72 -3.03
N GLN A 101 17.07 -11.97 -3.01
CA GLN A 101 18.10 -12.13 -1.97
C GLN A 101 17.56 -11.88 -0.56
N ASN A 102 16.60 -10.97 -0.44
CA ASN A 102 16.01 -10.56 0.83
C ASN A 102 14.71 -11.32 1.16
N ALA A 103 14.35 -12.37 0.39
CA ALA A 103 13.10 -13.10 0.60
C ALA A 103 13.01 -13.71 2.01
N GLY A 104 14.10 -14.29 2.52
CA GLY A 104 14.14 -14.82 3.89
C GLY A 104 13.94 -13.74 4.96
N ASN A 105 14.54 -12.55 4.76
CA ASN A 105 14.34 -11.41 5.65
C ASN A 105 12.92 -10.86 5.57
N ALA A 106 12.34 -10.77 4.37
CA ALA A 106 10.96 -10.34 4.17
C ALA A 106 9.99 -11.29 4.87
N LEU A 107 10.18 -12.61 4.74
CA LEU A 107 9.35 -13.62 5.38
C LEU A 107 9.46 -13.57 6.91
N LYS A 108 10.68 -13.40 7.44
CA LYS A 108 10.92 -13.25 8.89
C LYS A 108 10.15 -12.06 9.49
N HIS A 109 10.02 -10.97 8.75
CA HIS A 109 9.34 -9.75 9.20
C HIS A 109 7.88 -9.68 8.77
N PHE A 110 7.40 -10.69 8.04
CA PHE A 110 6.08 -10.65 7.43
C PHE A 110 4.95 -10.59 8.47
N LEU A 111 4.97 -11.48 9.46
CA LEU A 111 3.91 -11.53 10.48
C LEU A 111 3.83 -10.24 11.32
N PRO A 112 4.95 -9.69 11.84
CA PRO A 112 4.93 -8.37 12.47
C PRO A 112 4.38 -7.25 11.58
N VAL A 113 4.78 -7.20 10.30
CA VAL A 113 4.30 -6.20 9.35
C VAL A 113 2.81 -6.36 9.06
N LEU A 114 2.33 -7.60 8.93
CA LEU A 114 0.91 -7.90 8.75
C LEU A 114 0.09 -7.37 9.93
N LEU A 115 0.55 -7.56 11.16
CA LEU A 115 -0.10 -7.01 12.35
C LEU A 115 -0.12 -5.47 12.34
N LEU A 116 0.98 -4.83 11.97
CA LEU A 116 1.04 -3.37 11.83
C LEU A 116 0.10 -2.85 10.75
N GLN A 117 -0.01 -3.55 9.63
CA GLN A 117 -0.95 -3.23 8.55
C GLN A 117 -2.40 -3.29 9.07
N PHE A 118 -2.75 -4.33 9.83
CA PHE A 118 -4.07 -4.39 10.48
C PHE A 118 -4.30 -3.23 11.43
N VAL A 119 -3.36 -2.92 12.33
CA VAL A 119 -3.50 -1.79 13.27
C VAL A 119 -3.68 -0.46 12.54
N MET A 120 -2.98 -0.26 11.42
CA MET A 120 -3.06 0.96 10.62
C MET A 120 -4.41 1.12 9.92
N VAL A 121 -4.96 0.04 9.35
CA VAL A 121 -6.18 0.10 8.51
C VAL A 121 -7.47 -0.12 9.30
N LEU A 122 -7.41 -0.84 10.42
CA LEU A 122 -8.58 -1.26 11.20
C LEU A 122 -9.53 -0.11 11.59
N PRO A 123 -9.03 1.04 12.12
CA PRO A 123 -9.91 2.15 12.46
C PRO A 123 -10.70 2.69 11.26
N LEU A 124 -10.07 2.77 10.09
CA LEU A 124 -10.69 3.23 8.86
C LEU A 124 -11.70 2.20 8.33
N SER A 125 -11.36 0.90 8.37
CA SER A 125 -12.28 -0.15 7.92
C SER A 125 -13.52 -0.25 8.80
N LEU A 126 -13.40 -0.03 10.12
CA LEU A 126 -14.57 0.02 11.02
C LEU A 126 -15.51 1.17 10.65
N GLY A 127 -14.96 2.37 10.40
CA GLY A 127 -15.75 3.51 9.94
C GLY A 127 -16.44 3.25 8.61
N ALA A 128 -15.75 2.61 7.66
CA ALA A 128 -16.34 2.23 6.38
C ALA A 128 -17.46 1.19 6.54
N SER A 129 -17.28 0.18 7.40
CA SER A 129 -18.33 -0.80 7.68
C SER A 129 -19.59 -0.16 8.24
N PHE A 130 -19.47 0.81 9.17
CA PHE A 130 -20.64 1.55 9.67
C PHE A 130 -21.28 2.42 8.60
N ALA A 131 -20.51 3.00 7.69
CA ALA A 131 -21.06 3.80 6.58
C ALA A 131 -21.84 2.94 5.57
N MET A 132 -21.44 1.69 5.40
CA MET A 132 -22.05 0.76 4.44
C MET A 132 -23.18 -0.10 5.03
N ALA A 133 -23.27 -0.21 6.37
CA ALA A 133 -24.24 -1.08 7.04
C ALA A 133 -25.70 -0.60 6.86
N SER A 134 -25.97 0.67 7.16
CA SER A 134 -27.28 1.28 6.88
C SER A 134 -27.16 2.81 6.77
N PRO A 135 -28.12 3.49 6.10
CA PRO A 135 -28.16 4.94 6.06
C PRO A 135 -28.28 5.58 7.46
N GLU A 136 -28.88 4.88 8.42
CA GLU A 136 -29.09 5.35 9.79
C GLU A 136 -27.79 5.35 10.60
N THR A 137 -26.86 4.45 10.30
CA THR A 137 -25.55 4.39 10.97
C THR A 137 -24.57 5.44 10.47
N VAL A 138 -24.90 6.23 9.44
CA VAL A 138 -24.04 7.29 8.87
C VAL A 138 -23.66 8.34 9.91
N ILE A 139 -24.58 8.70 10.82
CA ILE A 139 -24.33 9.66 11.90
C ILE A 139 -23.20 9.19 12.82
N ILE A 140 -23.10 7.87 13.05
CA ILE A 140 -22.04 7.24 13.86
C ILE A 140 -20.80 7.00 12.99
N ALA A 141 -20.98 6.68 11.71
CA ALA A 141 -19.87 6.39 10.80
C ALA A 141 -18.96 7.59 10.58
N LEU A 142 -19.52 8.81 10.49
CA LEU A 142 -18.75 10.03 10.21
C LEU A 142 -17.66 10.31 11.27
N PRO A 143 -17.97 10.40 12.59
CA PRO A 143 -16.93 10.60 13.60
C PRO A 143 -15.93 9.43 13.65
N VAL A 144 -16.38 8.19 13.46
CA VAL A 144 -15.48 7.02 13.42
C VAL A 144 -14.54 7.08 12.23
N LEU A 145 -15.01 7.50 11.04
CA LEU A 145 -14.20 7.70 9.85
C LEU A 145 -13.17 8.82 10.06
N VAL A 146 -13.55 9.94 10.68
CA VAL A 146 -12.62 11.05 10.97
C VAL A 146 -11.49 10.56 11.89
N VAL A 147 -11.82 9.84 12.96
CA VAL A 147 -10.84 9.21 13.84
C VAL A 147 -10.00 8.18 13.08
N GLY A 148 -10.63 7.39 12.22
CA GLY A 148 -9.98 6.38 11.39
C GLY A 148 -8.94 6.98 10.45
N PHE A 149 -9.30 8.03 9.71
CA PHE A 149 -8.37 8.79 8.87
C PHE A 149 -7.23 9.39 9.68
N TYR A 150 -7.53 9.98 10.84
CA TYR A 150 -6.50 10.54 11.71
C TYR A 150 -5.43 9.51 12.11
N PHE A 151 -5.85 8.31 12.54
CA PHE A 151 -4.92 7.23 12.88
C PHE A 151 -4.22 6.65 11.65
N PHE A 152 -4.94 6.45 10.54
CA PHE A 152 -4.37 5.95 9.29
C PHE A 152 -3.25 6.86 8.79
N ILE A 153 -3.50 8.17 8.74
CA ILE A 153 -2.49 9.15 8.35
C ILE A 153 -1.29 9.02 9.29
N LYS A 154 -1.49 9.14 10.60
CA LYS A 154 -0.40 9.11 11.58
C LYS A 154 0.42 7.81 11.56
N LEU A 155 -0.17 6.69 11.19
CA LEU A 155 0.49 5.38 11.14
C LEU A 155 0.91 4.96 9.73
N SER A 156 0.69 5.78 8.69
CA SER A 156 1.01 5.43 7.30
C SER A 156 2.47 5.05 7.04
N LEU A 157 3.38 5.48 7.92
CA LEU A 157 4.81 5.17 7.85
C LEU A 157 5.27 4.06 8.81
N VAL A 158 4.36 3.43 9.55
CA VAL A 158 4.70 2.50 10.63
C VAL A 158 5.47 1.27 10.15
N ILE A 159 5.17 0.78 8.95
CA ILE A 159 5.87 -0.37 8.34
C ILE A 159 7.32 0.01 8.04
N TYR A 160 7.55 1.18 7.45
CA TYR A 160 8.89 1.68 7.18
C TYR A 160 9.67 1.92 8.49
N ALA A 161 9.01 2.46 9.51
CA ALA A 161 9.62 2.66 10.83
C ALA A 161 10.00 1.34 11.51
N TYR A 162 9.21 0.29 11.34
CA TYR A 162 9.54 -1.03 11.87
C TYR A 162 10.70 -1.70 11.12
N LEU A 163 10.72 -1.60 9.79
CA LEU A 163 11.70 -2.30 8.94
C LEU A 163 13.06 -1.58 8.85
N LEU A 164 13.09 -0.25 8.91
CA LEU A 164 14.29 0.54 8.59
C LEU A 164 15.02 1.10 9.81
N GLU A 165 14.40 1.15 10.99
CA GLU A 165 15.06 1.65 12.20
C GLU A 165 16.04 0.64 12.78
N LYS A 166 17.22 1.13 13.19
CA LYS A 166 18.29 0.35 13.85
C LYS A 166 18.61 0.99 15.21
N PRO A 167 18.60 0.25 16.34
CA PRO A 167 18.18 -1.16 16.48
C PRO A 167 16.69 -1.36 16.18
N GLN A 168 16.34 -2.59 15.80
CA GLN A 168 14.96 -2.95 15.46
C GLN A 168 14.05 -2.73 16.65
N LYS A 169 13.03 -1.89 16.46
CA LYS A 169 12.03 -1.58 17.50
C LYS A 169 11.00 -2.71 17.59
N SER A 170 10.48 -2.97 18.78
CA SER A 170 9.29 -3.82 18.93
C SER A 170 8.07 -3.21 18.23
N LEU A 171 6.99 -3.98 18.06
CA LEU A 171 5.76 -3.52 17.42
C LEU A 171 5.18 -2.28 18.11
N SER A 172 5.08 -2.32 19.44
CA SER A 172 4.53 -1.22 20.23
C SER A 172 5.43 0.02 20.20
N GLU A 173 6.74 -0.16 20.23
CA GLU A 173 7.70 0.93 20.08
C GLU A 173 7.66 1.54 18.68
N SER A 174 7.44 0.75 17.64
CA SER A 174 7.32 1.23 16.25
C SER A 174 6.07 2.10 16.09
N ILE A 175 4.94 1.70 16.69
CA ILE A 175 3.71 2.49 16.73
C ILE A 175 3.95 3.80 17.49
N LYS A 176 4.48 3.72 18.73
CA LYS A 176 4.77 4.91 19.54
C LYS A 176 5.73 5.86 18.84
N PHE A 177 6.79 5.33 18.24
CA PHE A 177 7.77 6.09 17.49
C PHE A 177 7.12 6.81 16.30
N THR A 178 6.30 6.11 15.50
CA THR A 178 5.62 6.71 14.34
C THR A 178 4.61 7.78 14.77
N LEU A 179 3.89 7.57 15.87
CA LEU A 179 2.99 8.57 16.46
C LEU A 179 3.74 9.81 16.97
N GLN A 180 4.95 9.64 17.50
CA GLN A 180 5.81 10.76 17.90
C GLN A 180 6.40 11.47 16.68
N LEU A 181 6.81 10.70 15.66
CA LEU A 181 7.40 11.23 14.43
C LEU A 181 6.40 12.08 13.62
N SER A 182 5.10 11.78 13.72
CA SER A 182 4.03 12.57 13.11
C SER A 182 3.69 13.88 13.84
N ARG A 183 4.16 14.09 15.08
CA ARG A 183 3.87 15.32 15.83
C ARG A 183 4.51 16.54 15.16
N GLY A 184 3.70 17.58 14.95
CA GLY A 184 4.15 18.85 14.36
C GLY A 184 4.41 18.82 12.84
N LYS A 185 4.14 17.70 12.15
CA LYS A 185 4.42 17.52 10.72
C LYS A 185 3.30 16.75 9.99
N MET A 186 2.05 17.02 10.35
CA MET A 186 0.89 16.32 9.75
C MET A 186 0.72 16.66 8.26
N LEU A 187 0.99 17.91 7.84
CA LEU A 187 0.73 18.34 6.45
C LEU A 187 1.53 17.53 5.41
N PRO A 188 2.87 17.32 5.55
CA PRO A 188 3.59 16.45 4.63
C PRO A 188 3.08 15.00 4.64
N LEU A 189 2.60 14.51 5.77
CA LEU A 189 2.02 13.17 5.90
C LEU A 189 0.68 13.04 5.16
N ILE A 190 -0.16 14.06 5.24
CA ILE A 190 -1.41 14.13 4.48
C ILE A 190 -1.11 14.10 2.97
N LEU A 191 -0.18 14.93 2.51
CA LEU A 191 0.22 14.95 1.10
C LEU A 191 0.81 13.61 0.66
N PHE A 192 1.64 12.99 1.50
CA PHE A 192 2.11 11.63 1.28
C PHE A 192 0.96 10.65 1.16
N CYS A 193 -0.03 10.68 2.05
CA CYS A 193 -1.16 9.76 1.98
C CYS A 193 -1.98 9.94 0.70
N VAL A 194 -2.21 11.20 0.28
CA VAL A 194 -2.90 11.52 -0.98
C VAL A 194 -2.11 10.96 -2.16
N ILE A 195 -0.80 11.21 -2.21
CA ILE A 195 0.04 10.74 -3.31
C ILE A 195 0.15 9.21 -3.30
N SER A 196 0.36 8.58 -2.14
CA SER A 196 0.69 7.16 -2.00
C SER A 196 -0.49 6.20 -2.00
N TYR A 197 -1.66 6.63 -1.56
CA TYR A 197 -2.84 5.75 -1.45
C TYR A 197 -4.00 6.22 -2.30
N LEU A 198 -4.28 7.52 -2.37
CA LEU A 198 -5.41 8.04 -3.14
C LEU A 198 -5.13 8.07 -4.64
N LEU A 199 -3.99 8.63 -5.05
CA LEU A 199 -3.64 8.82 -6.46
C LEU A 199 -3.56 7.49 -7.24
N PRO A 200 -2.91 6.40 -6.74
CA PRO A 200 -2.90 5.13 -7.44
C PRO A 200 -4.31 4.57 -7.59
N GLY A 201 -5.16 4.67 -6.57
CA GLY A 201 -6.54 4.22 -6.63
C GLY A 201 -7.36 4.98 -7.68
N MET A 202 -7.14 6.28 -7.84
CA MET A 202 -7.78 7.07 -8.91
C MET A 202 -7.25 6.68 -10.29
N LEU A 203 -5.95 6.50 -10.45
CA LEU A 203 -5.34 6.08 -11.73
C LEU A 203 -5.83 4.69 -12.16
N SER A 204 -5.92 3.74 -11.23
CA SER A 204 -6.47 2.41 -11.51
C SER A 204 -7.90 2.47 -12.05
N ARG A 205 -8.73 3.42 -11.58
CA ARG A 205 -10.09 3.63 -12.14
C ARG A 205 -10.09 4.24 -13.53
N LEU A 206 -9.06 5.00 -13.91
CA LEU A 206 -8.96 5.54 -15.27
C LEU A 206 -8.52 4.47 -16.26
N PHE A 207 -7.77 3.45 -15.80
CA PHE A 207 -7.33 2.36 -16.67
C PHE A 207 -8.44 1.42 -17.11
N THR A 208 -9.60 1.43 -16.45
CA THR A 208 -10.77 0.67 -16.92
C THR A 208 -11.26 1.12 -18.31
N VAL A 209 -10.85 2.31 -18.77
CA VAL A 209 -11.10 2.79 -20.14
C VAL A 209 -10.49 1.87 -21.21
N PHE A 210 -9.47 1.08 -20.88
CA PHE A 210 -8.88 0.11 -21.82
C PHE A 210 -9.78 -1.09 -22.15
N GLY A 211 -10.97 -1.18 -21.53
CA GLY A 211 -11.97 -2.20 -21.80
C GLY A 211 -11.71 -3.52 -21.08
N ASN A 212 -12.69 -4.43 -21.15
CA ASN A 212 -12.69 -5.72 -20.46
C ASN A 212 -12.12 -6.87 -21.32
N ASP A 213 -11.57 -6.56 -22.50
CA ASP A 213 -10.88 -7.55 -23.32
C ASP A 213 -9.56 -7.98 -22.66
N PHE A 214 -9.08 -9.18 -22.98
CA PHE A 214 -7.84 -9.73 -22.43
C PHE A 214 -6.63 -8.76 -22.54
N ILE A 215 -6.53 -8.07 -23.68
CA ILE A 215 -5.47 -7.08 -23.92
C ILE A 215 -5.64 -5.84 -23.02
N GLY A 216 -6.88 -5.36 -22.84
CA GLY A 216 -7.18 -4.22 -21.97
C GLY A 216 -6.88 -4.51 -20.51
N ILE A 217 -7.25 -5.71 -20.04
CA ILE A 217 -6.93 -6.20 -18.69
C ILE A 217 -5.41 -6.28 -18.51
N PHE A 218 -4.69 -6.89 -19.46
CA PHE A 218 -3.23 -7.02 -19.40
C PHE A 218 -2.53 -5.65 -19.32
N ILE A 219 -2.94 -4.67 -20.14
CA ILE A 219 -2.41 -3.30 -20.11
C ILE A 219 -2.66 -2.66 -18.73
N THR A 220 -3.86 -2.82 -18.19
CA THR A 220 -4.24 -2.28 -16.88
C THR A 220 -3.40 -2.85 -15.75
N ILE A 221 -3.14 -4.17 -15.78
CA ILE A 221 -2.27 -4.87 -14.82
C ILE A 221 -0.84 -4.33 -14.90
N VAL A 222 -0.28 -4.20 -16.10
CA VAL A 222 1.10 -3.70 -16.29
C VAL A 222 1.24 -2.27 -15.79
N LEU A 223 0.31 -1.37 -16.15
CA LEU A 223 0.34 0.02 -15.69
C LEU A 223 0.19 0.13 -14.17
N SER A 224 -0.69 -0.68 -13.58
CA SER A 224 -0.89 -0.73 -12.13
C SER A 224 0.36 -1.26 -11.41
N ALA A 225 1.05 -2.25 -11.98
CA ALA A 225 2.30 -2.78 -11.44
C ALA A 225 3.42 -1.73 -11.49
N VAL A 226 3.56 -0.98 -12.59
CA VAL A 226 4.52 0.12 -12.72
C VAL A 226 4.28 1.18 -11.64
N ILE A 227 3.01 1.59 -11.45
CA ILE A 227 2.65 2.55 -10.41
C ILE A 227 2.99 1.98 -9.03
N ASN A 228 2.66 0.72 -8.73
CA ASN A 228 2.92 0.12 -7.43
C ASN A 228 4.42 0.12 -7.09
N VAL A 229 5.28 -0.26 -8.04
CA VAL A 229 6.74 -0.20 -7.87
C VAL A 229 7.22 1.23 -7.66
N PHE A 230 6.71 2.18 -8.44
CA PHE A 230 7.03 3.60 -8.27
C PHE A 230 6.62 4.12 -6.87
N MET A 231 5.43 3.77 -6.40
CA MET A 231 4.94 4.17 -5.07
C MET A 231 5.73 3.54 -3.93
N ALA A 232 6.19 2.29 -4.09
CA ALA A 232 7.07 1.64 -3.11
C ALA A 232 8.40 2.38 -2.98
N ILE A 233 9.02 2.76 -4.12
CA ILE A 233 10.27 3.55 -4.14
C ILE A 233 10.04 4.94 -3.53
N PHE A 234 8.97 5.62 -3.93
CA PHE A 234 8.62 6.95 -3.42
C PHE A 234 8.39 6.93 -1.92
N SER A 235 7.63 5.95 -1.41
CA SER A 235 7.31 5.85 0.01
C SER A 235 8.55 5.55 0.86
N PHE A 236 9.44 4.70 0.37
CA PHE A 236 10.72 4.46 1.00
C PHE A 236 11.55 5.75 1.12
N ARG A 237 11.70 6.51 0.02
CA ARG A 237 12.49 7.76 0.01
C ARG A 237 11.84 8.85 0.85
N PHE A 238 10.51 8.96 0.77
CA PHE A 238 9.74 9.88 1.60
C PHE A 238 9.99 9.60 3.08
N TYR A 239 9.94 8.34 3.51
CA TYR A 239 10.25 7.96 4.90
C TYR A 239 11.63 8.44 5.34
N GLN A 240 12.67 8.21 4.51
CA GLN A 240 14.04 8.63 4.83
C GLN A 240 14.16 10.14 5.06
N VAL A 241 13.57 10.95 4.16
CA VAL A 241 13.58 12.41 4.29
C VAL A 241 12.71 12.88 5.45
N TYR A 242 11.53 12.28 5.62
CA TYR A 242 10.59 12.63 6.67
C TYR A 242 11.17 12.41 8.07
N ARG A 243 11.92 11.30 8.26
CA ARG A 243 12.64 10.98 9.49
C ARG A 243 13.64 12.07 9.90
N GLN A 244 14.36 12.64 8.93
CA GLN A 244 15.42 13.63 9.17
C GLN A 244 14.88 15.03 9.47
N MET A 245 13.56 15.26 9.32
CA MET A 245 13.01 16.58 9.55
C MET A 245 13.04 16.97 11.04
N PRO A 246 13.32 18.24 11.38
CA PRO A 246 13.17 18.72 12.74
C PRO A 246 11.68 18.82 13.11
N ALA A 247 11.31 18.44 14.34
CA ALA A 247 9.96 18.68 14.85
C ALA A 247 9.69 20.19 14.87
N VAL A 248 8.57 20.63 14.28
CA VAL A 248 8.08 22.00 14.46
C VAL A 248 7.61 22.07 15.91
N ARG A 249 8.31 22.87 16.72
CA ARG A 249 7.95 23.14 18.12
C ARG A 249 6.73 24.03 18.19
#